data_AF-A0A7J8LTN9-F1
#
_entry.id   AF-A0A7J8LTN9-F1
#
_cell.length_a   1.000
_cell.length_b   1.000
_cell.length_c   1.000
_cell.angle_alpha   90.00
_cell.angle_beta   90.00
_cell.angle_gamma   90.00
#
_symmetry.space_group_name_H-M   'P 1'
#
loop_
_entity.id
_entity.type
_entity.pdbx_description
1 polymer ?
#
loop_
_entity_poly.entity_id
_entity_poly.type
_entity_poly.pdbx_seq_one_letter_code
_entity_poly.pdbx_strand_id
1 'polypeptide(L)'
;SGQSVVFQAPVGWSGRIWGRTGCKFDKSGTGSCQTADCGNTLKCKDSGKTPASLAEFTLSNVDYYDVSLVDGFNLPIAVKPMNGQGNCSSAGCDKDLRQTCPSELAVKGGNGKVIGCRSACDVFNTDEYCCRGTYGNPVICQPTFYSKKFKDACPTAYSYAYDDPTSIFTCSASDYVVTFCSSRNQTVCSYHDHKLVCNAANGLNPWMGSWWTAMLALLLMINLRIFF
;
A
#
# COMPACT_ATOMS: atom_id res chain seq x y z
N SER A 1 7.33 8.68 10.23
CA SER A 1 6.06 7.98 9.91
C SER A 1 4.95 9.01 9.86
N GLY A 2 3.92 8.83 9.03
CA GLY A 2 2.87 9.84 8.79
C GLY A 2 3.26 11.00 7.88
N GLN A 3 4.37 10.89 7.15
CA GLN A 3 4.77 11.88 6.15
C GLN A 3 4.03 11.64 4.84
N SER A 4 3.75 12.72 4.12
CA SER A 4 3.16 12.69 2.78
C SER A 4 4.05 13.47 1.81
N VAL A 5 4.03 13.07 0.54
CA VAL A 5 4.67 13.78 -0.56
C VAL A 5 3.73 13.72 -1.76
N VAL A 6 3.74 14.79 -2.56
CA VAL A 6 2.88 14.93 -3.72
C VAL A 6 3.76 14.94 -4.96
N PHE A 7 3.36 14.16 -5.97
CA PHE A 7 3.98 14.15 -7.28
C PHE A 7 2.93 14.45 -8.33
N GLN A 8 3.30 15.20 -9.36
CA GLN A 8 2.47 15.41 -10.54
C GLN A 8 2.99 14.49 -11.65
N ALA A 9 2.16 13.54 -12.06
CA ALA A 9 2.43 12.70 -13.21
C ALA A 9 1.94 13.40 -14.48
N PRO A 10 2.69 13.37 -15.60
CA PRO A 10 2.20 13.90 -16.86
C PRO A 10 1.05 13.06 -17.41
N VAL A 11 0.20 13.67 -18.24
CA VAL A 11 -0.82 12.93 -18.99
C VAL A 11 -0.13 11.90 -19.90
N GLY A 12 -0.67 10.68 -19.96
CA GLY A 12 -0.04 9.57 -20.69
C GLY A 12 1.05 8.84 -19.92
N TRP A 13 1.32 9.20 -18.66
CA TRP A 13 2.32 8.50 -17.85
C TRP A 13 1.91 7.05 -17.59
N SER A 14 2.85 6.14 -17.82
CA SER A 14 2.75 4.76 -17.36
C SER A 14 3.96 4.44 -16.51
N GLY A 15 3.73 3.89 -15.32
CA GLY A 15 4.81 3.59 -14.41
C GLY A 15 4.33 2.97 -13.10
N ARG A 16 5.25 2.88 -12.15
CA ARG A 16 5.04 2.19 -10.88
C ARG A 16 5.67 2.91 -9.71
N ILE A 17 5.05 2.74 -8.55
CA ILE A 17 5.46 3.29 -7.26
C ILE A 17 5.63 2.12 -6.27
N TRP A 18 6.70 2.15 -5.48
CA TRP A 18 6.96 1.13 -4.46
C TRP A 18 7.68 1.72 -3.25
N GLY A 19 7.64 1.00 -2.13
CA GLY A 19 8.35 1.36 -0.90
C GLY A 19 9.66 0.58 -0.73
N ARG A 20 10.72 1.25 -0.28
CA ARG A 20 11.97 0.60 0.13
C ARG A 20 12.07 0.54 1.65
N THR A 21 12.66 -0.52 2.20
CA THR A 21 12.80 -0.70 3.66
C THR A 21 14.22 -1.08 4.06
N GLY A 22 14.58 -0.77 5.31
CA GLY A 22 15.92 -1.04 5.83
C GLY A 22 17.04 -0.25 5.13
N CYS A 23 16.73 0.98 4.71
CA CYS A 23 17.64 1.80 3.91
C CYS A 23 18.67 2.55 4.75
N LYS A 24 19.90 2.64 4.22
CA LYS A 24 20.95 3.52 4.74
C LYS A 24 21.64 4.22 3.59
N PHE A 25 21.55 5.55 3.56
CA PHE A 25 22.20 6.42 2.59
C PHE A 25 23.10 7.42 3.30
N ASP A 26 24.22 7.77 2.67
CA ASP A 26 25.08 8.86 3.10
C ASP A 26 24.55 10.24 2.64
N LYS A 27 25.30 11.30 2.94
CA LYS A 27 24.92 12.68 2.55
C LYS A 27 24.92 12.91 1.04
N SER A 28 25.63 12.09 0.26
CA SER A 28 25.63 12.14 -1.21
C SER A 28 24.43 11.40 -1.82
N GLY A 29 23.62 10.72 -0.99
CA GLY A 29 22.53 9.88 -1.44
C GLY A 29 23.01 8.52 -1.95
N THR A 30 24.22 8.09 -1.59
CA THR A 30 24.77 6.77 -1.94
C THR A 30 24.52 5.79 -0.79
N GLY A 31 24.05 4.58 -1.10
CA GLY A 31 23.61 3.64 -0.07
C GLY A 31 22.90 2.41 -0.62
N SER A 32 22.14 1.73 0.24
CA SER A 32 21.32 0.57 -0.17
C SER A 32 20.15 0.35 0.79
N CYS A 33 19.18 -0.46 0.34
CA CYS A 33 18.04 -0.92 1.11
C CYS A 33 18.01 -2.45 1.22
N GLN A 34 17.37 -2.96 2.27
CA GLN A 34 17.22 -4.41 2.48
C GLN A 34 16.17 -5.04 1.57
N THR A 35 15.13 -4.28 1.19
CA THR A 35 14.05 -4.74 0.29
C THR A 35 13.75 -3.69 -0.76
N ALA A 36 13.40 -4.12 -1.97
CA ALA A 36 13.00 -3.25 -3.08
C ALA A 36 14.05 -2.19 -3.48
N ASP A 37 15.31 -2.47 -3.18
CA ASP A 37 16.44 -1.62 -3.54
C ASP A 37 16.52 -1.38 -5.05
N CYS A 38 16.82 -0.15 -5.46
CA CYS A 38 16.86 0.25 -6.88
C CYS A 38 18.28 0.61 -7.34
N GLY A 39 19.30 0.02 -6.69
CA GLY A 39 20.70 0.33 -6.90
C GLY A 39 21.28 1.17 -5.77
N ASN A 40 22.45 1.77 -6.02
CA ASN A 40 23.21 2.45 -4.99
C ASN A 40 22.79 3.91 -4.72
N THR A 41 21.74 4.40 -5.37
CA THR A 41 21.30 5.80 -5.27
C THR A 41 19.94 5.95 -4.58
N LEU A 42 19.79 7.06 -3.84
CA LEU A 42 18.51 7.42 -3.24
C LEU A 42 17.44 7.70 -4.31
N LYS A 43 17.80 8.36 -5.41
CA LYS A 43 16.91 8.60 -6.55
C LYS A 43 17.02 7.42 -7.52
N CYS A 44 15.96 6.64 -7.64
CA CYS A 44 15.91 5.48 -8.52
C CYS A 44 15.90 5.90 -9.98
N LYS A 45 16.64 5.17 -10.82
CA LYS A 45 16.60 5.29 -12.28
C LYS A 45 15.80 4.17 -12.92
N ASP A 46 15.83 3.00 -12.27
CA ASP A 46 15.14 1.79 -12.68
C ASP A 46 14.24 1.29 -11.52
N SER A 47 13.50 0.22 -11.80
CA SER A 47 12.66 -0.41 -10.79
C SER A 47 13.45 -1.02 -9.63
N GLY A 48 12.77 -1.14 -8.50
CA GLY A 48 13.27 -1.88 -7.35
C GLY A 48 13.43 -3.38 -7.64
N LYS A 49 14.39 -4.01 -6.95
CA LYS A 49 14.58 -5.46 -6.93
C LYS A 49 13.42 -6.17 -6.23
N THR A 50 13.12 -7.40 -6.64
CA THR A 50 12.17 -8.27 -5.93
C THR A 50 12.72 -8.68 -4.54
N PRO A 51 11.87 -8.90 -3.53
CA PRO A 51 10.43 -8.69 -3.54
C PRO A 51 10.04 -7.21 -3.36
N ALA A 52 9.03 -6.77 -4.12
CA ALA A 52 8.46 -5.43 -4.01
C ALA A 52 6.95 -5.45 -4.27
N SER A 53 6.17 -4.92 -3.33
CA SER A 53 4.76 -4.60 -3.59
C SER A 53 4.69 -3.34 -4.46
N LEU A 54 4.01 -3.39 -5.58
CA LEU A 54 3.95 -2.31 -6.57
C LEU A 54 2.55 -1.69 -6.62
N ALA A 55 2.49 -0.37 -6.77
CA ALA A 55 1.30 0.32 -7.28
C ALA A 55 1.60 0.73 -8.73
N GLU A 56 0.79 0.26 -9.67
CA GLU A 56 1.02 0.43 -11.09
C GLU A 56 -0.07 1.31 -11.70
N PHE A 57 0.31 2.12 -12.68
CA PHE A 57 -0.57 3.09 -13.32
C PHE A 57 -0.30 3.19 -14.81
N THR A 58 -1.37 3.38 -15.57
CA THR A 58 -1.38 3.88 -16.94
C THR A 58 -2.42 4.98 -17.03
N LEU A 59 -1.97 6.23 -17.08
CA LEU A 59 -2.83 7.42 -17.05
C LEU A 59 -3.23 7.84 -18.46
N SER A 60 -4.53 7.97 -18.72
CA SER A 60 -5.08 8.26 -20.05
C SER A 60 -6.44 8.95 -19.94
N ASN A 61 -7.28 8.88 -20.99
CA ASN A 61 -8.68 9.31 -20.90
C ASN A 61 -9.46 8.47 -19.86
N VAL A 62 -9.11 7.19 -19.78
CA VAL A 62 -9.50 6.27 -18.70
C VAL A 62 -8.21 5.71 -18.14
N ASP A 63 -7.96 5.96 -16.87
CA ASP A 63 -6.78 5.45 -16.20
C ASP A 63 -6.99 3.97 -15.88
N TYR A 64 -5.91 3.21 -15.94
CA TYR A 64 -5.80 1.86 -15.38
C TYR A 64 -4.83 1.91 -14.23
N TYR A 65 -5.18 1.26 -13.12
CA TYR A 65 -4.31 1.16 -11.96
C TYR A 65 -4.59 -0.12 -11.19
N ASP A 66 -3.56 -0.55 -10.46
CA ASP A 66 -3.61 -1.75 -9.65
C ASP A 66 -2.56 -1.71 -8.53
N VAL A 67 -2.66 -2.70 -7.66
CA VAL A 67 -1.55 -3.11 -6.80
C VAL A 67 -1.11 -4.50 -7.24
N SER A 68 0.18 -4.69 -7.40
CA SER A 68 0.76 -5.94 -7.91
C SER A 68 1.76 -6.55 -6.94
N LEU A 69 1.58 -7.86 -6.73
CA LEU A 69 2.44 -8.74 -5.96
C LEU A 69 3.12 -9.80 -6.85
N VAL A 70 3.05 -9.63 -8.18
CA VAL A 70 3.76 -10.46 -9.17
C VAL A 70 5.26 -10.47 -8.88
N ASP A 71 5.79 -9.31 -8.48
CA ASP A 71 7.17 -9.09 -8.06
C ASP A 71 7.40 -9.34 -6.56
N GLY A 72 6.45 -9.97 -5.87
CA GLY A 72 6.51 -10.29 -4.44
C GLY A 72 5.90 -9.21 -3.54
N PHE A 73 6.13 -9.35 -2.23
CA PHE A 73 5.63 -8.46 -1.19
C PHE A 73 6.77 -8.05 -0.24
N ASN A 74 6.89 -6.77 0.07
CA ASN A 74 7.79 -6.30 1.13
C ASN A 74 7.10 -5.42 2.18
N LEU A 75 6.11 -4.63 1.77
CA LEU A 75 5.27 -3.85 2.66
C LEU A 75 3.82 -3.78 2.15
N PRO A 76 2.84 -3.59 3.05
CA PRO A 76 1.47 -3.31 2.64
C PRO A 76 1.37 -1.99 1.87
N ILE A 77 0.60 -1.99 0.78
CA ILE A 77 0.39 -0.85 -0.11
C ILE A 77 -1.06 -0.84 -0.59
N ALA A 78 -1.66 0.34 -0.70
CA ALA A 78 -2.99 0.54 -1.25
C ALA A 78 -3.02 1.79 -2.14
N VAL A 79 -3.87 1.75 -3.17
CA VAL A 79 -4.18 2.85 -4.08
C VAL A 79 -5.65 3.21 -3.89
N LYS A 80 -5.91 4.47 -3.56
CA LYS A 80 -7.26 5.01 -3.43
C LYS A 80 -7.45 6.18 -4.42
N PRO A 81 -8.33 6.04 -5.41
CA PRO A 81 -8.73 7.16 -6.25
C PRO A 81 -9.52 8.21 -5.44
N MET A 82 -9.39 9.46 -5.84
CA MET A 82 -10.01 10.62 -5.21
C MET A 82 -10.91 11.32 -6.22
N ASN A 83 -12.19 11.46 -5.88
CA ASN A 83 -13.21 12.23 -6.62
C ASN A 83 -13.33 11.91 -8.13
N GLY A 84 -12.85 10.74 -8.56
CA GLY A 84 -12.93 10.32 -9.96
C GLY A 84 -14.31 9.78 -10.35
N GLN A 85 -14.44 9.44 -11.63
CA GLN A 85 -15.66 8.91 -12.24
C GLN A 85 -15.45 7.48 -12.78
N GLY A 86 -16.46 6.64 -12.66
CA GLY A 86 -16.42 5.24 -13.09
C GLY A 86 -16.30 4.26 -11.91
N ASN A 87 -15.52 3.18 -12.08
CA ASN A 87 -15.36 2.16 -11.05
C ASN A 87 -14.65 2.73 -9.81
N CYS A 88 -13.47 3.35 -10.00
CA CYS A 88 -12.73 4.09 -8.97
C CYS A 88 -12.60 3.36 -7.62
N SER A 89 -12.57 2.02 -7.66
CA SER A 89 -12.42 1.17 -6.48
C SER A 89 -11.00 1.25 -5.91
N SER A 90 -10.84 0.93 -4.63
CA SER A 90 -9.51 0.87 -4.02
C SER A 90 -8.81 -0.44 -4.39
N ALA A 91 -7.60 -0.34 -4.92
CA ALA A 91 -6.70 -1.47 -5.17
C ALA A 91 -5.74 -1.62 -3.98
N GLY A 92 -5.38 -2.84 -3.56
CA GLY A 92 -4.44 -2.93 -2.46
C GLY A 92 -4.20 -4.26 -1.79
N CYS A 93 -3.20 -4.22 -0.93
CA CYS A 93 -2.77 -5.29 -0.06
C CYS A 93 -2.38 -4.70 1.30
N ASP A 94 -3.34 -4.58 2.21
CA ASP A 94 -3.12 -4.02 3.55
C ASP A 94 -2.77 -5.06 4.62
N LYS A 95 -2.94 -6.35 4.31
CA LYS A 95 -2.47 -7.44 5.17
C LYS A 95 -0.96 -7.60 5.05
N ASP A 96 -0.34 -8.01 6.16
CA ASP A 96 1.10 -8.26 6.20
C ASP A 96 1.42 -9.72 5.80
N LEU A 97 1.71 -9.93 4.51
CA LEU A 97 2.05 -11.25 3.96
C LEU A 97 3.34 -11.86 4.56
N ARG A 98 4.20 -11.07 5.21
CA ARG A 98 5.43 -11.59 5.85
C ARG A 98 5.14 -12.54 7.01
N GLN A 99 3.98 -12.40 7.64
CA GLN A 99 3.59 -13.21 8.81
C GLN A 99 3.27 -14.67 8.44
N THR A 100 2.82 -14.91 7.20
CA THR A 100 2.38 -16.23 6.72
C THR A 100 3.13 -16.65 5.45
N CYS A 101 4.20 -15.93 5.12
CA CYS A 101 5.03 -16.21 3.96
C CYS A 101 5.60 -17.64 4.04
N PRO A 102 5.39 -18.50 3.01
CA PRO A 102 6.04 -19.80 2.94
C PRO A 102 7.56 -19.68 3.08
N SER A 103 8.18 -20.63 3.78
CA SER A 103 9.60 -20.58 4.12
C SER A 103 10.53 -20.46 2.92
N GLU A 104 10.16 -21.10 1.81
CA GLU A 104 10.86 -21.12 0.53
C GLU A 104 10.76 -19.79 -0.22
N LEU A 105 9.77 -18.94 0.11
CA LEU A 105 9.58 -17.61 -0.45
C LEU A 105 10.11 -16.49 0.47
N ALA A 106 10.44 -16.81 1.73
CA ALA A 106 10.73 -15.82 2.74
C ALA A 106 12.13 -15.19 2.58
N VAL A 107 12.19 -13.86 2.57
CA VAL A 107 13.44 -13.09 2.69
C VAL A 107 13.65 -12.75 4.15
N LYS A 108 14.77 -13.18 4.75
CA LYS A 108 15.11 -12.91 6.15
C LYS A 108 16.11 -11.77 6.28
N GLY A 109 15.85 -10.86 7.22
CA GLY A 109 16.81 -9.83 7.63
C GLY A 109 17.87 -10.38 8.59
N GLY A 110 18.85 -9.55 8.95
CA GLY A 110 19.97 -9.95 9.83
C GLY A 110 19.58 -10.42 11.23
N ASN A 111 18.37 -10.12 11.70
CA ASN A 111 17.81 -10.60 12.96
C ASN A 111 16.93 -11.87 12.81
N GLY A 112 16.93 -12.49 11.63
CA GLY A 112 16.14 -13.69 11.32
C GLY A 112 14.66 -13.43 11.02
N LYS A 113 14.16 -12.19 11.16
CA LYS A 113 12.76 -11.86 10.82
C LYS A 113 12.54 -11.85 9.32
N VAL A 114 11.37 -12.29 8.88
CA VAL A 114 10.94 -12.17 7.49
C VAL A 114 10.68 -10.69 7.18
N ILE A 115 11.45 -10.14 6.25
CA ILE A 115 11.39 -8.73 5.81
C ILE A 115 10.69 -8.57 4.45
N GLY A 116 10.49 -9.68 3.72
CA GLY A 116 9.73 -9.72 2.47
C GLY A 116 9.36 -11.16 2.10
N CYS A 117 8.46 -11.31 1.15
CA CYS A 117 7.99 -12.57 0.59
C CYS A 117 8.12 -12.51 -0.92
N ARG A 118 9.00 -13.34 -1.49
CA ARG A 118 9.21 -13.46 -2.94
C ARG A 118 7.97 -14.06 -3.60
N SER A 119 7.77 -13.81 -4.88
CA SER A 119 6.78 -14.56 -5.65
C SER A 119 7.34 -15.93 -6.05
N ALA A 120 6.45 -16.83 -6.46
CA ALA A 120 6.88 -18.13 -6.96
C ALA A 120 7.72 -18.02 -8.25
N CYS A 121 7.41 -17.06 -9.13
CA CYS A 121 8.21 -16.81 -10.33
C CYS A 121 9.64 -16.43 -9.96
N ASP A 122 9.80 -15.51 -9.00
CA ASP A 122 11.11 -15.05 -8.54
C ASP A 122 11.95 -16.21 -7.95
N VAL A 123 11.33 -17.10 -7.17
CA VAL A 123 12.05 -18.23 -6.53
C VAL A 123 12.34 -19.39 -7.48
N PHE A 124 11.33 -19.85 -8.22
CA PHE A 124 11.43 -21.09 -8.99
C PHE A 124 11.79 -20.86 -10.46
N ASN A 125 11.53 -19.67 -10.99
CA ASN A 125 11.86 -19.25 -12.36
C ASN A 125 11.39 -20.23 -13.46
N THR A 126 10.30 -20.95 -13.22
CA THR A 126 9.69 -21.85 -14.21
C THR A 126 8.67 -21.10 -15.05
N ASP A 127 8.43 -21.57 -16.28
CA ASP A 127 7.46 -20.96 -17.18
C ASP A 127 6.03 -20.96 -16.64
N GLU A 128 5.64 -21.95 -15.84
CA GLU A 128 4.34 -22.00 -15.17
C GLU A 128 4.14 -20.83 -14.20
N TYR A 129 5.06 -20.65 -13.24
CA TYR A 129 4.97 -19.55 -12.27
C TYR A 129 5.17 -18.16 -12.88
N CYS A 130 5.96 -18.06 -13.96
CA CYS A 130 6.26 -16.79 -14.62
C CYS A 130 5.35 -16.50 -15.80
N CYS A 131 4.38 -17.37 -16.11
CA CYS A 131 3.51 -17.27 -17.26
C CYS A 131 4.25 -17.01 -18.59
N ARG A 132 5.27 -17.83 -18.89
CA ARG A 132 6.08 -17.71 -20.12
C ARG A 132 5.85 -18.87 -21.08
N GLY A 133 6.27 -18.71 -22.32
CA GLY A 133 6.20 -19.76 -23.33
C GLY A 133 4.77 -20.26 -23.53
N THR A 134 4.53 -21.56 -23.30
CA THR A 134 3.17 -22.16 -23.41
C THR A 134 2.20 -21.60 -22.36
N TYR A 135 2.72 -21.12 -21.23
CA TYR A 135 1.93 -20.43 -20.19
C TYR A 135 1.77 -18.93 -20.48
N GLY A 136 2.19 -18.42 -21.64
CA GLY A 136 2.05 -17.00 -22.02
C GLY A 136 0.63 -16.57 -22.39
N ASN A 137 -0.39 -17.19 -21.78
CA ASN A 137 -1.79 -16.85 -21.98
C ASN A 137 -2.61 -17.21 -20.73
N PRO A 138 -3.74 -16.51 -20.48
CA PRO A 138 -4.56 -16.71 -19.29
C PRO A 138 -5.31 -18.04 -19.26
N VAL A 139 -5.42 -18.74 -20.40
CA VAL A 139 -6.09 -20.06 -20.46
C VAL A 139 -5.19 -21.13 -19.84
N ILE A 140 -3.87 -21.05 -20.06
CA ILE A 140 -2.92 -22.05 -19.59
C ILE A 140 -2.26 -21.63 -18.26
N CYS A 141 -1.92 -20.35 -18.07
CA CYS A 141 -1.35 -19.89 -16.79
C CYS A 141 -2.46 -19.73 -15.75
N GLN A 142 -2.67 -20.79 -14.96
CA GLN A 142 -3.71 -20.82 -13.93
C GLN A 142 -3.15 -20.46 -12.55
N PRO A 143 -4.00 -20.00 -11.61
CA PRO A 143 -3.57 -19.72 -10.24
C PRO A 143 -2.98 -20.95 -9.54
N THR A 144 -1.80 -20.79 -8.94
CA THR A 144 -1.06 -21.84 -8.24
C THR A 144 -1.28 -21.77 -6.73
N PHE A 145 -0.73 -22.73 -5.98
CA PHE A 145 -0.76 -22.67 -4.51
C PHE A 145 -0.22 -21.34 -3.95
N TYR A 146 0.87 -20.84 -4.54
CA TYR A 146 1.52 -19.61 -4.07
C TYR A 146 0.74 -18.35 -4.42
N SER A 147 0.25 -18.22 -5.66
CA SER A 147 -0.55 -17.04 -6.04
C SER A 147 -1.88 -17.00 -5.29
N LYS A 148 -2.53 -18.16 -5.08
CA LYS A 148 -3.74 -18.24 -4.23
C LYS A 148 -3.49 -17.74 -2.81
N LYS A 149 -2.37 -18.10 -2.18
CA LYS A 149 -2.00 -17.55 -0.85
C LYS A 149 -1.88 -16.02 -0.84
N PHE A 150 -1.30 -15.44 -1.90
CA PHE A 150 -1.17 -13.99 -2.02
C PHE A 150 -2.55 -13.34 -2.22
N LYS A 151 -3.40 -13.93 -3.07
CA LYS A 151 -4.76 -13.47 -3.33
C LYS A 151 -5.66 -13.56 -2.08
N ASP A 152 -5.58 -14.63 -1.30
CA ASP A 152 -6.36 -14.79 -0.07
C ASP A 152 -6.04 -13.70 0.97
N ALA A 153 -4.79 -13.25 1.00
CA ALA A 153 -4.39 -12.13 1.83
C ALA A 153 -4.87 -10.80 1.25
N CYS A 154 -4.76 -10.64 -0.07
CA CYS A 154 -4.94 -9.38 -0.78
C CYS A 154 -5.83 -9.55 -2.03
N PRO A 155 -7.17 -9.60 -1.85
CA PRO A 155 -8.11 -9.94 -2.92
C PRO A 155 -8.13 -8.95 -4.10
N THR A 156 -7.79 -7.69 -3.83
CA THR A 156 -7.80 -6.58 -4.80
C THR A 156 -6.41 -6.23 -5.32
N ALA A 157 -5.47 -7.18 -5.24
CA ALA A 157 -4.12 -7.05 -5.80
C ALA A 157 -3.84 -8.20 -6.76
N TYR A 158 -3.02 -7.95 -7.78
CA TYR A 158 -2.49 -8.97 -8.67
C TYR A 158 -1.62 -9.94 -7.85
N SER A 159 -1.95 -11.23 -7.90
CA SER A 159 -1.18 -12.29 -7.25
C SER A 159 -0.28 -13.07 -8.21
N TYR A 160 -0.54 -12.95 -9.52
CA TYR A 160 0.24 -13.50 -10.63
C TYR A 160 -0.12 -12.74 -11.92
N ALA A 161 0.58 -13.02 -13.03
CA ALA A 161 0.56 -12.17 -14.23
C ALA A 161 -0.80 -12.04 -14.95
N TYR A 162 -1.71 -13.01 -14.83
CA TYR A 162 -3.00 -13.01 -15.53
C TYR A 162 -4.20 -12.89 -14.58
N ASP A 163 -4.01 -12.21 -13.45
CA ASP A 163 -5.02 -12.01 -12.41
C ASP A 163 -5.95 -10.80 -12.67
N ASP A 164 -6.23 -10.49 -13.94
CA ASP A 164 -6.95 -9.27 -14.33
C ASP A 164 -8.34 -9.11 -13.71
N PRO A 165 -9.23 -10.13 -13.68
CA PRO A 165 -10.65 -9.92 -13.40
C PRO A 165 -10.97 -9.31 -12.02
N THR A 166 -10.04 -9.38 -11.07
CA THR A 166 -10.22 -8.87 -9.70
C THR A 166 -9.17 -7.84 -9.28
N SER A 167 -8.21 -7.52 -10.15
CA SER A 167 -6.98 -6.84 -9.74
C SER A 167 -6.70 -5.56 -10.52
N ILE A 168 -7.30 -5.37 -11.70
CA ILE A 168 -7.19 -4.12 -12.46
C ILE A 168 -8.44 -3.27 -12.28
N PHE A 169 -8.22 -1.99 -12.04
CA PHE A 169 -9.28 -1.03 -11.82
C PHE A 169 -9.14 0.14 -12.78
N THR A 170 -10.28 0.77 -13.07
CA THR A 170 -10.34 1.94 -13.93
C THR A 170 -10.96 3.12 -13.21
N CYS A 171 -10.50 4.32 -13.55
CA CYS A 171 -11.07 5.56 -13.06
C CYS A 171 -10.75 6.69 -14.04
N SER A 172 -11.63 7.67 -14.15
CA SER A 172 -11.42 8.86 -14.99
C SER A 172 -11.38 10.12 -14.13
N ALA A 173 -10.57 11.09 -14.56
CA ALA A 173 -10.46 12.41 -13.94
C ALA A 173 -10.22 12.35 -12.42
N SER A 174 -9.26 11.53 -11.99
CA SER A 174 -8.99 11.28 -10.57
C SER A 174 -7.55 11.61 -10.19
N ASP A 175 -7.39 12.10 -8.96
CA ASP A 175 -6.12 12.03 -8.26
C ASP A 175 -6.01 10.71 -7.49
N TYR A 176 -4.80 10.26 -7.19
CA TYR A 176 -4.57 9.00 -6.48
C TYR A 176 -3.80 9.22 -5.18
N VAL A 177 -4.23 8.52 -4.14
CA VAL A 177 -3.47 8.38 -2.90
C VAL A 177 -2.87 6.99 -2.85
N VAL A 178 -1.54 6.91 -2.89
CA VAL A 178 -0.79 5.69 -2.58
C VAL A 178 -0.42 5.69 -1.11
N THR A 179 -0.94 4.72 -0.35
CA THR A 179 -0.70 4.59 1.09
C THR A 179 0.10 3.34 1.38
N PHE A 180 1.18 3.50 2.15
CA PHE A 180 1.91 2.37 2.72
C PHE A 180 1.41 2.07 4.13
N CYS A 181 1.05 0.82 4.41
CA CYS A 181 0.49 0.38 5.70
C CYS A 181 -0.81 1.10 6.08
N SER A 182 -1.82 1.11 5.20
CA SER A 182 -3.04 1.94 5.36
C SER A 182 -3.86 1.61 6.62
N SER A 183 -3.79 0.37 7.08
CA SER A 183 -4.47 -0.10 8.31
C SER A 183 -4.01 0.60 9.60
N ARG A 184 -2.93 1.38 9.55
CA ARG A 184 -2.50 2.22 10.67
C ARG A 184 -3.26 3.54 10.60
N ASN A 185 -4.08 3.84 11.61
CA ASN A 185 -4.76 5.14 11.77
C ASN A 185 -3.77 6.30 11.61
N GLN A 186 -3.70 6.89 10.42
CA GLN A 186 -2.82 8.01 10.09
C GLN A 186 -3.54 9.03 9.23
N THR A 187 -3.16 10.29 9.42
CA THR A 187 -3.59 11.41 8.59
C THR A 187 -3.11 11.18 7.16
N VAL A 188 -4.05 11.18 6.21
CA VAL A 188 -3.77 11.05 4.77
C VAL A 188 -3.99 12.40 4.12
N CYS A 189 -3.01 12.89 3.36
CA CYS A 189 -3.09 14.15 2.62
C CYS A 189 -3.06 13.91 1.10
N SER A 190 -3.94 14.57 0.36
CA SER A 190 -4.00 14.60 -1.10
C SER A 190 -3.95 16.04 -1.60
N TYR A 191 -3.43 16.28 -2.81
CA TYR A 191 -3.37 17.61 -3.41
C TYR A 191 -4.36 17.69 -4.56
N HIS A 192 -5.32 18.62 -4.48
CA HIS A 192 -6.40 18.80 -5.46
C HIS A 192 -6.70 20.29 -5.61
N ASP A 193 -7.01 20.77 -6.83
CA ASP A 193 -7.28 22.19 -7.13
C ASP A 193 -6.23 23.15 -6.56
N HIS A 194 -4.94 22.80 -6.67
CA HIS A 194 -3.84 23.56 -6.09
C HIS A 194 -3.86 23.67 -4.54
N LYS A 195 -4.60 22.79 -3.86
CA LYS A 195 -4.76 22.76 -2.40
C LYS A 195 -4.43 21.39 -1.81
N LEU A 196 -3.63 21.38 -0.74
CA LEU A 196 -3.41 20.18 0.07
C LEU A 196 -4.60 19.98 1.02
N VAL A 197 -5.25 18.82 0.94
CA VAL A 197 -6.37 18.41 1.78
C VAL A 197 -5.95 17.18 2.58
N CYS A 198 -6.09 17.23 3.90
CA CYS A 198 -5.75 16.10 4.77
C CYS A 198 -6.99 15.63 5.53
N ASN A 199 -7.25 14.32 5.54
CA ASN A 199 -8.21 13.73 6.46
C ASN A 199 -7.62 13.77 7.86
N ALA A 200 -7.98 14.78 8.65
CA ALA A 200 -7.67 14.78 10.07
C ALA A 200 -8.30 13.51 10.68
N ALA A 201 -7.51 12.68 11.37
CA ALA A 201 -8.07 11.74 12.30
C ALA A 201 -8.96 12.55 13.24
N ASN A 202 -10.25 12.20 13.35
CA ASN A 202 -11.16 12.81 14.30
C ASN A 202 -10.60 12.59 15.72
N GLY A 203 -9.75 13.50 16.18
CA GLY A 203 -9.46 13.68 17.58
C GLY A 203 -10.77 14.06 18.23
N LEU A 204 -11.19 13.26 19.20
CA LEU A 204 -12.34 13.49 20.07
C LEU A 204 -12.53 14.99 20.32
N ASN A 205 -13.70 15.50 19.94
CA ASN A 205 -14.11 16.87 20.24
C ASN A 205 -14.00 17.10 21.76
N PRO A 206 -13.15 18.00 22.27
CA PRO A 206 -13.02 18.24 23.72
C PRO A 206 -14.31 18.83 24.32
N TRP A 207 -15.24 19.26 23.46
CA TRP A 207 -16.46 19.99 23.79
C TRP A 207 -17.66 19.09 24.17
N MET A 208 -17.43 17.87 24.65
CA MET A 208 -18.46 17.06 25.32
C MET A 208 -18.13 16.70 26.77
N GLY A 209 -16.93 17.06 27.28
CA GLY A 209 -16.54 16.81 28.66
C GLY A 209 -16.92 17.91 29.66
N SER A 210 -17.31 19.10 29.20
CA SER A 210 -17.55 20.27 30.08
C SER A 210 -18.94 20.27 30.74
N TRP A 211 -19.95 19.69 30.10
CA TRP A 211 -21.31 19.66 30.67
C TRP A 211 -21.50 18.59 31.74
N TRP A 212 -20.80 17.46 31.62
CA TRP A 212 -20.90 16.36 32.61
C TRP A 212 -20.19 16.70 33.92
N THR A 213 -19.06 17.43 33.85
CA THR A 213 -18.35 17.91 35.04
C THR A 213 -19.12 19.03 35.74
N ALA A 214 -19.80 19.90 34.98
CA ALA A 214 -20.69 20.94 35.54
C ALA A 214 -21.92 20.35 36.24
N MET A 215 -22.55 19.28 35.70
CA MET A 215 -23.68 18.62 36.35
C MET A 215 -23.28 17.86 37.63
N LEU A 216 -22.12 17.19 37.65
CA LEU A 216 -21.62 16.53 38.87
C LEU A 216 -21.25 17.54 39.98
N ALA A 217 -20.66 18.68 39.62
CA ALA A 217 -20.35 19.73 40.58
C ALA A 217 -21.62 20.36 41.19
N LEU A 218 -22.68 20.51 40.39
CA LEU A 218 -23.97 21.03 40.87
C LEU A 218 -24.66 20.05 41.84
N LEU A 219 -24.59 18.74 41.57
CA LEU A 219 -25.14 17.70 42.45
C LEU A 219 -24.36 17.57 43.78
N LEU A 220 -23.03 17.76 43.76
CA LEU A 220 -22.20 17.78 44.96
C LEU A 220 -22.43 19.04 45.82
N MET A 221 -22.68 20.20 45.21
CA MET A 221 -22.99 21.44 45.95
C MET A 221 -24.40 21.45 46.56
N ILE A 222 -25.37 20.75 45.97
CA ILE A 222 -26.72 20.60 46.53
C ILE A 222 -26.69 19.71 47.79
N ASN A 223 -25.87 18.66 47.82
CA ASN A 223 -25.74 17.78 48.98
C ASN A 223 -24.96 18.40 50.15
N LEU A 224 -24.06 19.36 49.89
CA LEU A 224 -23.33 20.06 50.96
C LEU A 224 -24.16 21.10 51.71
N ARG A 225 -25.29 21.56 51.16
CA ARG A 225 -26.20 22.52 51.82
C ARG A 225 -27.24 21.87 52.76
N ILE A 226 -27.22 20.55 52.91
CA ILE A 226 -28.16 19.82 53.78
C ILE A 226 -27.52 19.46 55.13
N PHE A 227 -26.21 19.70 55.31
CA PHE A 227 -25.47 19.36 56.53
C PHE A 227 -24.82 20.56 57.27
N PHE A 228 -25.29 21.78 57.03
CA PHE A 228 -25.01 22.95 57.86
C PHE A 228 -26.26 23.80 58.06
#